data_AF-R4RVT0-F1
#
_entry.id   AF-R4RVT0-F1
#
_cell.length_a   1.000
_cell.length_b   1.000
_cell.length_c   1.000
_cell.angle_alpha   90.00
_cell.angle_beta   90.00
_cell.angle_gamma   90.00
#
_symmetry.space_group_name_H-M   'P 1'
#
loop_
_entity.id
_entity.type
_entity.pdbx_description
1 polymer ?
#
loop_
_entity_poly.entity_id
_entity_poly.type
_entity_poly.pdbx_seq_one_letter_code
_entity_poly.pdbx_strand_id
1 'polypeptide(L)'
;MNENKLTDLILKDDNFKKNFARLLNIDDFIIQKEEKFIDNIKADFCFYNHKNKIIAILECKGQVGITEYIRGVGQILQYQGFKENNIFDKFLNETKVILVVPSSVFGKKSHFNPAKVFYPKETELLVINNQNHTLNLFNPNKIYKNKKQTSAFKKIDICPYYFRDTRIWELYFWLKEIHNLNIISYKKIHRKKDIEDNIIKQNKKIFYKNILLENNPRNALITLSSLGLVDYNNVLTDIGQKIATLDLENFCLKLIKDYFQDIVEVLLFALDELGKKQNKKYLEKISYNQIVEVIKKEFDNQDILFLTDSQNRYISSWMNVLKKDLGCINFLSKRGNKDIEIKYNPLSNFQESKILDNIKKQNKKIIDEKIHPYFNEK
;
A
#
# COMPACT_ATOMS: atom_id res chain seq x y z
N MET A 1 6.04 -14.45 -0.18
CA MET A 1 7.49 -14.58 0.11
C MET A 1 7.61 -15.48 1.34
N ASN A 2 8.49 -16.48 1.34
CA ASN A 2 8.68 -17.33 2.53
C ASN A 2 9.66 -16.66 3.52
N GLU A 3 9.77 -17.22 4.72
CA GLU A 3 10.59 -16.66 5.80
C GLU A 3 12.07 -16.58 5.43
N ASN A 4 12.63 -17.63 4.83
CA ASN A 4 14.03 -17.63 4.39
C ASN A 4 14.33 -16.47 3.43
N LYS A 5 13.50 -16.27 2.40
CA LYS A 5 13.67 -15.13 1.46
C LYS A 5 13.55 -13.78 2.16
N LEU A 6 12.64 -13.66 3.15
CA LEU A 6 12.48 -12.45 3.95
C LEU A 6 13.73 -12.17 4.79
N THR A 7 14.26 -13.18 5.47
CA THR A 7 15.49 -13.06 6.29
C THR A 7 16.72 -12.76 5.43
N ASP A 8 16.82 -13.38 4.24
CA ASP A 8 17.89 -13.11 3.28
C ASP A 8 17.84 -11.66 2.78
N LEU A 9 16.65 -11.14 2.47
CA LEU A 9 16.46 -9.75 2.06
C LEU A 9 16.98 -8.78 3.13
N ILE A 10 16.59 -9.00 4.39
CA ILE A 10 17.00 -8.14 5.52
C ILE A 10 18.53 -8.13 5.68
N LEU A 11 19.17 -9.28 5.53
CA LEU A 11 20.62 -9.42 5.71
C LEU A 11 21.43 -8.87 4.53
N LYS A 12 20.98 -9.11 3.30
CA LYS A 12 21.80 -8.95 2.09
C LYS A 12 21.47 -7.72 1.26
N ASP A 13 20.26 -7.17 1.36
CA ASP A 13 19.85 -6.03 0.52
C ASP A 13 20.22 -4.70 1.18
N ASP A 14 21.20 -3.99 0.60
CA ASP A 14 21.61 -2.69 1.12
C ASP A 14 20.54 -1.60 0.96
N ASN A 15 19.64 -1.73 -0.03
CA ASN A 15 18.49 -0.85 -0.13
C ASN A 15 17.51 -1.10 1.01
N PHE A 16 17.34 -2.35 1.45
CA PHE A 16 16.55 -2.64 2.65
C PHE A 16 17.17 -1.91 3.85
N LYS A 17 18.47 -2.11 4.09
CA LYS A 17 19.16 -1.52 5.26
C LYS A 17 19.05 -0.01 5.27
N LYS A 18 19.33 0.66 4.15
CA LYS A 18 19.23 2.11 4.01
C LYS A 18 17.80 2.61 4.22
N ASN A 19 16.81 1.96 3.63
CA ASN A 19 15.41 2.36 3.80
C ASN A 19 14.91 2.11 5.22
N PHE A 20 15.35 1.02 5.85
CA PHE A 20 15.02 0.69 7.23
C PHE A 20 15.64 1.70 8.21
N ALA A 21 16.91 2.07 8.00
CA ALA A 21 17.58 3.13 8.78
C ALA A 21 16.77 4.43 8.75
N ARG A 22 16.40 4.87 7.54
CA ARG A 22 15.60 6.08 7.36
C ARG A 22 14.20 5.94 7.94
N LEU A 23 13.56 4.78 7.81
CA LEU A 23 12.22 4.53 8.34
C LEU A 23 12.17 4.66 9.86
N LEU A 24 13.19 4.17 10.55
CA LEU A 24 13.33 4.29 12.00
C LEU A 24 14.02 5.60 12.45
N ASN A 25 14.47 6.42 11.51
CA ASN A 25 15.27 7.61 11.76
C ASN A 25 16.50 7.31 12.66
N ILE A 26 17.24 6.29 12.27
CA ILE A 26 18.48 5.83 12.93
C ILE A 26 19.65 5.96 11.96
N ASP A 27 20.85 6.11 12.53
CA ASP A 27 22.11 6.07 11.80
C ASP A 27 22.49 4.61 11.46
N ASP A 28 23.76 4.40 11.10
CA ASP A 28 24.31 3.07 10.84
C ASP A 28 24.10 2.11 12.01
N PHE A 29 23.91 0.84 11.67
CA PHE A 29 23.63 -0.23 12.61
C PHE A 29 24.34 -1.53 12.23
N ILE A 30 24.50 -2.39 13.22
CA ILE A 30 25.06 -3.74 13.08
C ILE A 30 23.92 -4.74 13.26
N ILE A 31 23.76 -5.66 12.32
CA ILE A 31 22.74 -6.71 12.41
C ILE A 31 23.36 -7.96 13.03
N GLN A 32 22.74 -8.46 14.10
CA GLN A 32 23.04 -9.73 14.74
C GLN A 32 21.88 -10.70 14.50
N LYS A 33 22.18 -11.88 13.95
CA LYS A 33 21.18 -12.92 13.66
C LYS A 33 21.04 -13.88 14.85
N GLU A 34 19.82 -14.34 15.10
CA GLU A 34 19.51 -15.37 16.10
C GLU A 34 20.04 -15.01 17.50
N GLU A 35 19.86 -13.75 17.90
CA GLU A 35 20.31 -13.27 19.21
C GLU A 35 19.54 -13.97 20.32
N LYS A 36 20.28 -14.61 21.22
CA LYS A 36 19.73 -15.34 22.36
C LYS A 36 19.48 -14.40 23.54
N PHE A 37 18.28 -14.51 24.10
CA PHE A 37 17.88 -13.93 25.38
C PHE A 37 17.77 -15.03 26.45
N ILE A 38 17.04 -14.76 27.54
CA ILE A 38 16.79 -15.71 28.64
C ILE A 38 16.12 -16.99 28.11
N ASP A 39 16.44 -18.12 28.73
CA ASP A 39 15.86 -19.44 28.44
C ASP A 39 15.98 -19.89 26.98
N ASN A 40 17.04 -19.45 26.29
CA ASN A 40 17.29 -19.71 24.87
C ASN A 40 16.22 -19.17 23.92
N ILE A 41 15.38 -18.24 24.37
CA ILE A 41 14.47 -17.51 23.49
C ILE A 41 15.32 -16.66 22.53
N LYS A 42 15.15 -16.87 21.22
CA LYS A 42 15.93 -16.21 20.18
C LYS A 42 15.06 -15.27 19.35
N ALA A 43 15.53 -14.05 19.12
CA ALA A 43 14.98 -13.19 18.08
C ALA A 43 15.69 -13.44 16.75
N ASP A 44 14.96 -13.33 15.64
CA ASP A 44 15.55 -13.52 14.31
C ASP A 44 16.66 -12.51 14.04
N PHE A 45 16.43 -11.24 14.38
CA PHE A 45 17.43 -10.20 14.30
C PHE A 45 17.40 -9.22 15.47
N CYS A 46 18.58 -8.85 15.95
CA CYS A 46 18.80 -7.68 16.76
C CYS A 46 19.67 -6.68 16.00
N PHE A 47 19.22 -5.43 15.99
CA PHE A 47 19.93 -4.32 15.37
C PHE A 47 20.59 -3.54 16.49
N TYR A 48 21.89 -3.31 16.36
CA TYR A 48 22.74 -2.67 17.34
C TYR A 48 23.28 -1.35 16.81
N ASN A 49 23.36 -0.33 17.67
CA ASN A 49 24.16 0.85 17.36
C ASN A 49 25.65 0.58 17.63
N HIS A 50 26.51 1.54 17.26
CA HIS A 50 27.96 1.45 17.49
C HIS A 50 28.39 1.43 18.97
N LYS A 51 27.46 1.70 19.90
CA LYS A 51 27.69 1.58 21.36
C LYS A 51 27.22 0.23 21.91
N ASN A 52 26.99 -0.75 21.04
CA ASN A 52 26.52 -2.09 21.40
C ASN A 52 25.19 -2.06 22.18
N LYS A 53 24.30 -1.10 21.86
CA LYS A 53 22.94 -1.03 22.40
C LYS A 53 21.92 -1.42 21.33
N ILE A 54 20.90 -2.16 21.73
CA ILE A 54 19.85 -2.68 20.84
C ILE A 54 18.90 -1.52 20.47
N ILE A 55 18.81 -1.21 19.18
CA ILE A 55 17.89 -0.19 18.65
C ILE A 55 16.59 -0.80 18.12
N ALA A 56 16.65 -2.02 17.59
CA ALA A 56 15.47 -2.75 17.14
C ALA A 56 15.65 -4.26 17.28
N ILE A 57 14.53 -4.95 17.53
CA ILE A 57 14.41 -6.40 17.54
C ILE A 57 13.36 -6.76 16.49
N LEU A 58 13.70 -7.62 15.55
CA LEU A 58 12.81 -8.05 14.48
C LEU A 58 12.48 -9.53 14.68
N GLU A 59 11.18 -9.84 14.65
CA GLU A 59 10.68 -11.20 14.45
C GLU A 59 10.13 -11.29 13.04
N CYS A 60 10.62 -12.23 12.24
CA CYS A 60 10.21 -12.44 10.87
C CYS A 60 9.20 -13.58 10.81
N LYS A 61 8.12 -13.37 10.04
CA LYS A 61 7.20 -14.45 9.67
C LYS A 61 6.94 -14.37 8.18
N GLY A 62 7.18 -15.49 7.50
CA GLY A 62 6.92 -15.60 6.06
C GLY A 62 5.43 -15.59 5.70
N GLN A 63 5.12 -15.92 4.45
CA GLN A 63 3.77 -16.28 4.05
C GLN A 63 3.43 -17.68 4.58
N VAL A 64 2.94 -17.70 5.81
CA VAL A 64 2.48 -18.88 6.53
C VAL A 64 1.14 -18.55 7.18
N GLY A 65 0.32 -19.57 7.46
CA GLY A 65 -1.05 -19.39 7.94
C GLY A 65 -1.15 -18.55 9.23
N ILE A 66 -2.38 -18.20 9.61
CA ILE A 66 -2.69 -17.34 10.77
C ILE A 66 -1.95 -17.74 12.06
N THR A 67 -1.73 -19.04 12.28
CA THR A 67 -1.03 -19.59 13.44
C THR A 67 0.38 -19.04 13.59
N GLU A 68 1.14 -18.96 12.50
CA GLU A 68 2.52 -18.47 12.53
C GLU A 68 2.58 -16.97 12.76
N TYR A 69 1.63 -16.23 12.19
CA TYR A 69 1.47 -14.81 12.49
C TYR A 69 1.21 -14.59 13.99
N ILE A 70 0.26 -15.34 14.57
CA ILE A 70 -0.07 -15.27 16.01
C ILE A 70 1.15 -15.67 16.86
N ARG A 71 1.90 -16.70 16.45
CA ARG A 71 3.15 -17.11 17.12
C ARG A 71 4.17 -15.96 17.13
N GLY A 72 4.34 -15.29 15.99
CA GLY A 72 5.17 -14.09 15.88
C GLY A 72 4.73 -12.98 16.85
N VAL A 73 3.43 -12.71 16.96
CA VAL A 73 2.91 -11.73 17.94
C VAL A 73 3.23 -12.15 19.38
N GLY A 74 3.12 -13.45 19.70
CA GLY A 74 3.51 -13.99 21.00
C GLY A 74 4.99 -13.78 21.32
N GLN A 75 5.88 -13.99 20.35
CA GLN A 75 7.32 -13.76 20.50
C GLN A 75 7.63 -12.27 20.71
N ILE A 76 6.98 -11.39 19.96
CA ILE A 76 7.08 -9.93 20.12
C ILE A 76 6.65 -9.49 21.52
N LEU A 77 5.59 -10.09 22.10
CA LEU A 77 5.19 -9.83 23.48
C LEU A 77 6.30 -10.19 24.48
N GLN A 78 6.98 -11.33 24.27
CA GLN A 78 8.10 -11.72 25.14
C GLN A 78 9.26 -10.73 25.06
N TYR A 79 9.65 -10.30 23.85
CA TYR A 79 10.74 -9.33 23.69
C TYR A 79 10.40 -7.96 24.29
N GLN A 80 9.13 -7.55 24.24
CA GLN A 80 8.67 -6.36 24.96
C GLN A 80 8.79 -6.54 26.47
N GLY A 81 8.37 -7.70 27.00
CA GLY A 81 8.59 -8.04 28.41
C GLY A 81 10.08 -7.99 28.81
N PHE A 82 10.97 -8.47 27.95
CA PHE A 82 12.42 -8.39 28.20
C PHE A 82 12.92 -6.95 28.28
N LYS A 83 12.44 -6.09 27.36
CA LYS A 83 12.75 -4.67 27.37
C LYS A 83 12.20 -3.98 28.62
N GLU A 84 10.93 -4.18 28.96
CA GLU A 84 10.25 -3.52 30.08
C GLU A 84 10.87 -3.88 31.43
N ASN A 85 11.30 -5.14 31.59
CA ASN A 85 11.93 -5.62 32.81
C ASN A 85 13.46 -5.41 32.83
N ASN A 86 14.04 -4.73 31.82
CA ASN A 86 15.49 -4.54 31.66
C ASN A 86 16.29 -5.85 31.80
N ILE A 87 15.75 -6.94 31.25
CA ILE A 87 16.36 -8.27 31.28
C ILE A 87 17.74 -8.29 30.60
N PHE A 88 17.97 -7.36 29.68
CA PHE A 88 19.23 -7.18 28.98
C PHE A 88 19.70 -5.73 29.13
N ASP A 89 20.93 -5.53 29.61
CA ASP A 89 21.55 -4.22 29.85
C ASP A 89 21.77 -3.42 28.54
N LYS A 90 21.72 -4.09 27.39
CA LYS A 90 21.87 -3.47 26.07
C LYS A 90 20.60 -2.80 25.55
N PHE A 91 19.44 -2.96 26.19
CA PHE A 91 18.23 -2.28 25.72
C PHE A 91 18.34 -0.76 25.88
N LEU A 92 17.78 -0.05 24.90
CA LEU A 92 17.51 1.38 24.97
C LEU A 92 16.03 1.58 25.30
N ASN A 93 15.71 2.73 25.91
CA ASN A 93 14.32 3.09 26.17
C ASN A 93 13.50 3.16 24.87
N GLU A 94 14.14 3.59 23.78
CA GLU A 94 13.58 3.71 22.44
C GLU A 94 13.62 2.43 21.61
N THR A 95 14.18 1.30 22.11
CA THR A 95 14.28 0.05 21.34
C THR A 95 12.93 -0.34 20.75
N LYS A 96 12.90 -0.56 19.44
CA LYS A 96 11.69 -0.99 18.72
C LYS A 96 11.58 -2.50 18.69
N VAL A 97 10.39 -3.03 18.93
CA VAL A 97 10.11 -4.46 18.79
C VAL A 97 9.12 -4.62 17.64
N ILE A 98 9.58 -5.23 16.55
CA ILE A 98 8.94 -5.14 15.24
C ILE A 98 8.62 -6.55 14.72
N LEU A 99 7.35 -6.80 14.44
CA LEU A 99 6.93 -7.97 13.65
C LEU A 99 7.11 -7.66 12.17
N VAL A 100 7.85 -8.48 11.44
CA VAL A 100 8.13 -8.31 10.02
C VAL A 100 7.43 -9.38 9.22
N VAL A 101 6.63 -8.97 8.24
CA VAL A 101 5.85 -9.87 7.39
C VAL A 101 5.85 -9.42 5.93
N PRO A 102 5.75 -10.35 4.97
CA PRO A 102 5.56 -10.01 3.58
C PRO A 102 4.11 -9.57 3.32
N SER A 103 3.88 -8.69 2.33
CA SER A 103 2.55 -8.18 1.97
C SER A 103 1.57 -9.29 1.59
N SER A 104 2.06 -10.44 1.10
CA SER A 104 1.24 -11.63 0.83
C SER A 104 0.54 -12.24 2.03
N VAL A 105 0.90 -11.87 3.27
CA VAL A 105 0.14 -12.25 4.47
C VAL A 105 -1.28 -11.66 4.44
N PHE A 106 -1.45 -10.51 3.79
CA PHE A 106 -2.71 -9.77 3.69
C PHE A 106 -3.41 -10.00 2.35
N GLY A 107 -3.15 -11.11 1.65
CA GLY A 107 -3.69 -11.32 0.31
C GLY A 107 -5.04 -12.02 0.27
N LYS A 108 -5.70 -12.01 -0.90
CA LYS A 108 -6.97 -12.70 -1.17
C LYS A 108 -6.99 -14.14 -0.61
N LYS A 109 -5.88 -14.86 -0.74
CA LYS A 109 -5.77 -16.29 -0.36
C LYS A 109 -5.59 -16.53 1.14
N SER A 110 -5.26 -15.53 1.94
CA SER A 110 -4.97 -15.76 3.36
C SER A 110 -6.21 -15.79 4.23
N HIS A 111 -7.33 -15.20 3.78
CA HIS A 111 -8.56 -14.98 4.56
C HIS A 111 -8.30 -14.40 5.97
N PHE A 112 -7.13 -13.76 6.15
CA PHE A 112 -6.65 -13.33 7.44
C PHE A 112 -6.99 -11.85 7.64
N ASN A 113 -7.56 -11.51 8.79
CA ASN A 113 -7.75 -10.12 9.19
C ASN A 113 -6.82 -9.78 10.37
N PRO A 114 -5.74 -9.01 10.15
CA PRO A 114 -4.84 -8.56 11.22
C PRO A 114 -5.58 -7.79 12.32
N ALA A 115 -6.67 -7.08 12.00
CA ALA A 115 -7.43 -6.31 12.97
C ALA A 115 -8.11 -7.18 14.04
N LYS A 116 -8.28 -8.48 13.79
CA LYS A 116 -8.83 -9.45 14.75
C LYS A 116 -7.78 -9.93 15.77
N VAL A 117 -6.49 -9.68 15.53
CA VAL A 117 -5.41 -10.12 16.42
C VAL A 117 -5.23 -9.12 17.57
N PHE A 118 -4.99 -9.66 18.76
CA PHE A 118 -4.56 -8.85 19.90
C PHE A 118 -3.07 -8.56 19.76
N TYR A 119 -2.70 -7.28 19.74
CA TYR A 119 -1.31 -6.86 19.71
C TYR A 119 -0.90 -6.23 21.05
N PRO A 120 0.31 -6.51 21.53
CA PRO A 120 0.93 -5.74 22.61
C PRO A 120 1.01 -4.24 22.28
N LYS A 121 0.92 -3.35 23.29
CA LYS A 121 0.65 -1.91 23.12
C LYS A 121 1.65 -1.22 22.18
N GLU A 122 2.93 -1.47 22.38
CA GLU A 122 4.04 -0.82 21.66
C GLU A 122 4.49 -1.61 20.41
N THR A 123 3.67 -2.56 19.94
CA THR A 123 4.00 -3.34 18.74
C THR A 123 4.07 -2.45 17.50
N GLU A 124 5.11 -2.64 16.71
CA GLU A 124 5.19 -2.15 15.34
C GLU A 124 5.15 -3.35 14.37
N LEU A 125 4.46 -3.16 13.25
CA LEU A 125 4.34 -4.14 12.18
C LEU A 125 5.00 -3.54 10.94
N LEU A 126 6.04 -4.21 10.45
CA LEU A 126 6.72 -3.90 9.20
C LEU A 126 6.22 -4.84 8.11
N VAL A 127 5.48 -4.29 7.15
CA VAL A 127 5.06 -5.01 5.94
C VAL A 127 6.06 -4.73 4.83
N ILE A 128 6.64 -5.79 4.25
CA ILE A 128 7.53 -5.71 3.09
C ILE A 128 6.76 -6.11 1.84
N ASN A 129 6.73 -5.24 0.83
CA ASN A 129 6.07 -5.56 -0.43
C ASN A 129 6.75 -6.74 -1.14
N ASN A 130 5.98 -7.77 -1.50
CA ASN A 130 6.49 -8.96 -2.16
C ASN A 130 7.14 -8.73 -3.52
N GLN A 131 6.74 -7.68 -4.24
CA GLN A 131 7.11 -7.45 -5.64
C GLN A 131 8.27 -6.45 -5.75
N ASN A 132 8.28 -5.41 -4.91
CA ASN A 132 9.26 -4.33 -5.02
C ASN A 132 9.99 -3.98 -3.71
N HIS A 133 9.75 -4.72 -2.64
CA HIS A 133 10.43 -4.59 -1.35
C HIS A 133 10.27 -3.23 -0.66
N THR A 134 9.23 -2.43 -0.99
CA THR A 134 8.89 -1.25 -0.18
C THR A 134 8.55 -1.63 1.25
N LEU A 135 8.91 -0.73 2.16
CA LEU A 135 8.74 -0.88 3.60
C LEU A 135 7.56 -0.04 4.06
N ASN A 136 6.58 -0.67 4.71
CA ASN A 136 5.47 0.00 5.36
C ASN A 136 5.45 -0.36 6.85
N LEU A 137 5.85 0.57 7.71
CA LEU A 137 5.86 0.40 9.17
C LEU A 137 4.68 1.13 9.79
N PHE A 138 3.88 0.41 10.58
CA PHE A 138 2.80 1.01 11.33
C PHE A 138 2.54 0.27 12.64
N ASN A 139 1.93 0.97 13.59
CA ASN A 139 1.47 0.33 14.82
C ASN A 139 0.04 -0.23 14.59
N PRO A 140 -0.17 -1.56 14.62
CA PRO A 140 -1.47 -2.16 14.36
C PRO A 140 -2.50 -1.74 15.42
N ASN A 141 -2.11 -1.54 16.68
CA ASN A 141 -3.02 -1.01 17.70
C ASN A 141 -3.48 0.41 17.38
N LYS A 142 -2.71 1.27 16.70
CA LYS A 142 -3.16 2.61 16.27
C LYS A 142 -4.06 2.55 15.04
N ILE A 143 -3.69 1.74 14.05
CA ILE A 143 -4.46 1.59 12.80
C ILE A 143 -5.79 0.87 13.04
N TYR A 144 -5.82 -0.08 13.98
CA TYR A 144 -6.99 -0.89 14.32
C TYR A 144 -7.68 -0.46 15.63
N LYS A 145 -7.17 0.52 16.40
CA LYS A 145 -7.79 1.00 17.67
C LYS A 145 -9.24 1.43 17.50
N ASN A 146 -9.49 2.24 16.47
CA ASN A 146 -10.83 2.74 16.15
C ASN A 146 -11.70 1.68 15.43
N LYS A 147 -11.11 0.51 15.16
CA LYS A 147 -11.76 -0.63 14.49
C LYS A 147 -12.27 -1.68 15.49
N LYS A 148 -11.80 -1.67 16.73
CA LYS A 148 -12.34 -2.50 17.84
C LYS A 148 -13.77 -2.16 18.25
N GLN A 149 -14.24 -0.95 17.94
CA GLN A 149 -15.63 -0.51 18.17
C GLN A 149 -16.48 -0.41 16.88
N THR A 150 -15.94 -0.77 15.71
CA THR A 150 -16.67 -0.71 14.44
C THR A 150 -16.75 -2.08 13.77
N SER A 151 -17.62 -2.19 12.77
CA SER A 151 -17.86 -3.38 11.93
C SER A 151 -16.60 -4.01 11.31
N ALA A 152 -15.43 -3.37 11.42
CA ALA A 152 -14.14 -3.85 10.93
C ALA A 152 -13.67 -5.19 11.53
N PHE A 153 -14.13 -5.58 12.72
CA PHE A 153 -13.90 -6.93 13.25
C PHE A 153 -14.57 -8.03 12.43
N LYS A 154 -15.64 -7.72 11.67
CA LYS A 154 -16.34 -8.69 10.81
C LYS A 154 -15.85 -8.66 9.36
N LYS A 155 -14.81 -7.89 9.07
CA LYS A 155 -14.29 -7.68 7.71
C LYS A 155 -13.08 -8.56 7.43
N ILE A 156 -12.73 -8.70 6.16
CA ILE A 156 -11.49 -9.32 5.68
C ILE A 156 -10.61 -8.22 5.08
N ASP A 157 -9.30 -8.35 5.27
CA ASP A 157 -8.31 -7.48 4.64
C ASP A 157 -7.60 -8.26 3.54
N ILE A 158 -7.61 -7.73 2.31
CA ILE A 158 -6.99 -8.36 1.14
C ILE A 158 -5.87 -7.49 0.54
N CYS A 159 -5.56 -6.35 1.16
CA CYS A 159 -4.51 -5.46 0.70
C CYS A 159 -3.98 -4.64 1.89
N PRO A 160 -2.69 -4.76 2.24
CA PRO A 160 -2.13 -4.03 3.38
C PRO A 160 -1.95 -2.53 3.08
N TYR A 161 -2.26 -2.09 1.86
CA TYR A 161 -2.09 -0.73 1.38
C TYR A 161 -3.43 -0.01 1.30
N TYR A 162 -3.48 1.22 1.82
CA TYR A 162 -4.68 2.02 1.81
C TYR A 162 -4.74 2.93 0.58
N PHE A 163 -5.71 2.67 -0.30
CA PHE A 163 -6.03 3.52 -1.44
C PHE A 163 -7.19 4.47 -1.09
N ARG A 164 -6.89 5.76 -0.88
CA ARG A 164 -7.86 6.71 -0.33
C ARG A 164 -8.53 7.55 -1.41
N ASP A 165 -9.65 7.08 -1.95
CA ASP A 165 -10.59 7.84 -2.80
C ASP A 165 -9.89 8.89 -3.69
N THR A 166 -9.06 8.39 -4.58
CA THR A 166 -8.17 9.14 -5.49
C THR A 166 -8.06 8.37 -6.80
N ARG A 167 -7.36 8.94 -7.77
CA ARG A 167 -7.03 8.32 -9.06
C ARG A 167 -5.55 7.98 -9.13
N ILE A 168 -5.20 6.99 -9.93
CA ILE A 168 -3.79 6.63 -10.13
C ILE A 168 -3.02 7.79 -10.77
N TRP A 169 -3.60 8.49 -11.75
CA TRP A 169 -2.92 9.63 -12.37
C TRP A 169 -2.68 10.80 -11.38
N GLU A 170 -3.51 10.94 -10.35
CA GLU A 170 -3.31 11.94 -9.29
C GLU A 170 -2.13 11.54 -8.40
N LEU A 171 -2.00 10.25 -8.07
CA LEU A 171 -0.84 9.73 -7.36
C LEU A 171 0.44 9.99 -8.15
N TYR A 172 0.41 9.73 -9.46
CA TYR A 172 1.52 10.01 -10.38
C TYR A 172 1.91 11.49 -10.33
N PHE A 173 0.92 12.37 -10.48
CA PHE A 173 1.12 13.82 -10.45
C PHE A 173 1.80 14.27 -9.15
N TRP A 174 1.27 13.86 -8.00
CA TRP A 174 1.82 14.25 -6.71
C TRP A 174 3.19 13.64 -6.45
N LEU A 175 3.43 12.41 -6.89
CA LEU A 175 4.75 11.79 -6.77
C LEU A 175 5.81 12.58 -7.56
N LYS A 176 5.48 13.05 -8.77
CA LYS A 176 6.36 13.91 -9.58
C LYS A 176 6.61 15.26 -8.92
N GLU A 177 5.59 15.89 -8.34
CA GLU A 177 5.78 17.15 -7.62
C GLU A 177 6.68 17.00 -6.39
N ILE A 178 6.51 15.92 -5.62
CA ILE A 178 7.39 15.60 -4.48
C ILE A 178 8.81 15.31 -4.97
N HIS A 179 8.97 14.62 -6.11
CA HIS A 179 10.28 14.40 -6.73
C HIS A 179 10.99 15.72 -7.04
N ASN A 180 10.28 16.68 -7.64
CA ASN A 180 10.83 17.99 -7.96
C ASN A 180 11.23 18.77 -6.69
N LEU A 181 10.42 18.71 -5.63
CA LEU A 181 10.77 19.32 -4.34
C LEU A 181 12.00 18.65 -3.69
N ASN A 182 12.13 17.32 -3.81
CA ASN A 182 13.29 16.58 -3.32
C ASN A 182 14.59 17.00 -4.04
N ILE A 183 14.54 17.24 -5.35
CA ILE A 183 15.69 17.72 -6.13
C ILE A 183 16.15 19.09 -5.62
N ILE A 184 15.22 19.95 -5.21
CA ILE A 184 15.51 21.27 -4.60
C ILE A 184 15.96 21.12 -3.12
N SER A 185 16.34 19.91 -2.69
CA SER A 185 16.92 19.59 -1.37
C SER A 185 15.98 19.78 -0.17
N TYR A 186 14.66 19.67 -0.37
CA TYR A 186 13.74 19.59 0.78
C TYR A 186 14.02 18.31 1.57
N LYS A 187 14.45 18.47 2.83
CA LYS A 187 14.61 17.36 3.79
C LYS A 187 13.29 16.94 4.44
N LYS A 188 12.26 17.80 4.33
CA LYS A 188 10.92 17.58 4.86
C LYS A 188 9.91 18.43 4.09
N ILE A 189 8.78 17.82 3.74
CA ILE A 189 7.69 18.47 3.02
C ILE A 189 6.46 18.55 3.93
N HIS A 190 6.01 19.77 4.20
CA HIS A 190 4.80 20.06 4.95
C HIS A 190 3.62 20.24 3.98
N ARG A 191 2.63 19.35 4.02
CA ARG A 191 1.43 19.42 3.15
C ARG A 191 0.80 20.81 3.06
N LYS A 192 0.60 21.49 4.19
CA LYS A 192 -0.08 22.81 4.18
C LYS A 192 0.80 23.89 3.55
N LYS A 193 2.03 24.05 4.06
CA LYS A 193 2.95 25.11 3.64
C LYS A 193 3.51 24.85 2.23
N ASP A 194 4.04 23.67 1.98
CA ASP A 194 4.83 23.41 0.78
C ASP A 194 3.98 22.92 -0.39
N ILE A 195 2.86 22.23 -0.12
CA ILE A 195 1.97 21.73 -1.18
C ILE A 195 0.78 22.66 -1.38
N GLU A 196 -0.01 22.94 -0.34
CA GLU A 196 -1.22 23.75 -0.49
C GLU A 196 -0.90 25.23 -0.68
N ASP A 197 0.01 25.80 0.11
CA ASP A 197 0.34 27.23 0.01
C ASP A 197 1.35 27.52 -1.10
N ASN A 198 2.44 26.75 -1.22
CA ASN A 198 3.44 27.04 -2.26
C ASN A 198 3.01 26.48 -3.64
N ILE A 199 2.80 25.17 -3.79
CA ILE A 199 2.50 24.60 -5.10
C ILE A 199 1.12 25.04 -5.61
N ILE A 200 0.05 24.85 -4.82
CA ILE A 200 -1.32 25.07 -5.29
C ILE A 200 -1.66 26.56 -5.37
N LYS A 201 -1.33 27.39 -4.35
CA LYS A 201 -1.71 28.81 -4.40
C LYS A 201 -0.77 29.66 -5.26
N GLN A 202 0.53 29.40 -5.33
CA GLN A 202 1.41 30.21 -6.20
C GLN A 202 1.19 29.87 -7.68
N ASN A 203 0.87 28.62 -8.01
CA ASN A 203 0.53 28.20 -9.37
C ASN A 203 -0.98 28.12 -9.60
N LYS A 204 -1.79 28.88 -8.84
CA LYS A 204 -3.26 28.74 -8.82
C LYS A 204 -3.87 28.80 -10.21
N LYS A 205 -3.39 29.68 -11.10
CA LYS A 205 -3.94 29.79 -12.46
C LYS A 205 -3.69 28.52 -13.27
N ILE A 206 -2.46 27.99 -13.27
CA ILE A 206 -2.05 26.79 -14.01
C ILE A 206 -2.71 25.54 -13.39
N PHE A 207 -2.67 25.44 -12.07
CA PHE A 207 -3.24 24.31 -11.31
C PHE A 207 -4.78 24.26 -11.45
N TYR A 208 -5.48 25.39 -11.35
CA TYR A 208 -6.94 25.40 -11.49
C TYR A 208 -7.40 25.20 -12.94
N LYS A 209 -6.64 25.70 -13.92
CA LYS A 209 -6.91 25.49 -15.35
C LYS A 209 -6.70 24.03 -15.77
N ASN A 210 -5.64 23.39 -15.27
CA ASN A 210 -5.20 22.09 -15.78
C ASN A 210 -5.62 20.93 -14.84
N ILE A 211 -5.81 21.13 -13.54
CA ILE A 211 -5.86 20.04 -12.55
C ILE A 211 -7.19 19.96 -11.74
N LEU A 212 -8.06 20.98 -11.69
CA LEU A 212 -9.09 21.02 -10.63
C LEU A 212 -10.42 20.25 -10.80
N LEU A 213 -10.69 19.40 -9.81
CA LEU A 213 -11.76 19.44 -8.78
C LEU A 213 -11.84 18.10 -8.00
N GLU A 214 -11.25 17.04 -8.57
CA GLU A 214 -11.20 15.69 -7.98
C GLU A 214 -9.93 15.47 -7.11
N ASN A 215 -8.91 16.33 -7.25
CA ASN A 215 -7.57 16.09 -6.74
C ASN A 215 -7.35 16.60 -5.31
N ASN A 216 -7.29 15.67 -4.35
CA ASN A 216 -7.06 15.96 -2.95
C ASN A 216 -5.61 15.58 -2.57
N PRO A 217 -4.66 16.53 -2.43
CA PRO A 217 -3.26 16.21 -2.11
C PRO A 217 -3.14 15.41 -0.82
N ARG A 218 -4.03 15.64 0.16
CA ARG A 218 -4.05 14.84 1.39
C ARG A 218 -4.32 13.36 1.10
N ASN A 219 -5.29 13.07 0.23
CA ASN A 219 -5.63 11.69 -0.12
C ASN A 219 -4.48 11.00 -0.88
N ALA A 220 -3.88 11.71 -1.83
CA ALA A 220 -2.74 11.22 -2.58
C ALA A 220 -1.54 10.95 -1.66
N LEU A 221 -1.17 11.89 -0.80
CA LEU A 221 -0.06 11.73 0.16
C LEU A 221 -0.29 10.57 1.14
N ILE A 222 -1.52 10.40 1.63
CA ILE A 222 -1.86 9.25 2.49
C ILE A 222 -1.65 7.94 1.73
N THR A 223 -2.08 7.88 0.46
CA THR A 223 -1.91 6.68 -0.36
C THR A 223 -0.42 6.44 -0.66
N LEU A 224 0.32 7.46 -1.12
CA LEU A 224 1.77 7.36 -1.38
C LEU A 224 2.57 6.93 -0.14
N SER A 225 2.20 7.43 1.04
CA SER A 225 2.81 7.04 2.31
C SER A 225 2.48 5.58 2.64
N SER A 226 1.22 5.18 2.48
CA SER A 226 0.81 3.79 2.69
C SER A 226 1.57 2.82 1.76
N LEU A 227 1.89 3.24 0.54
CA LEU A 227 2.67 2.45 -0.44
C LEU A 227 4.18 2.40 -0.12
N GLY A 228 4.66 3.13 0.88
CA GLY A 228 6.09 3.23 1.19
C GLY A 228 6.88 4.03 0.15
N LEU A 229 6.22 4.88 -0.65
CA LEU A 229 6.86 5.72 -1.66
C LEU A 229 7.34 7.05 -1.10
N VAL A 230 6.77 7.50 0.01
CA VAL A 230 7.24 8.64 0.80
C VAL A 230 7.45 8.24 2.25
N ASP A 231 8.44 8.85 2.90
CA ASP A 231 8.74 8.60 4.32
C ASP A 231 7.96 9.52 5.26
N TYR A 232 8.28 9.47 6.56
CA TYR A 232 7.63 10.27 7.60
C TYR A 232 7.87 11.78 7.46
N ASN A 233 8.87 12.20 6.67
CA ASN A 233 9.12 13.58 6.31
C ASN A 233 8.40 13.99 5.01
N ASN A 234 7.56 13.10 4.45
CA ASN A 234 6.86 13.25 3.16
C ASN A 234 7.81 13.46 1.96
N VAL A 235 9.06 13.01 2.06
CA VAL A 235 10.01 13.00 0.94
C VAL A 235 10.07 11.60 0.32
N LEU A 236 10.44 11.51 -0.96
CA LEU A 236 10.49 10.23 -1.66
C LEU A 236 11.45 9.23 -1.00
N THR A 237 11.04 7.96 -0.99
CA THR A 237 11.94 6.84 -0.74
C THR A 237 12.82 6.51 -1.94
N ASP A 238 13.86 5.69 -1.78
CA ASP A 238 14.67 5.28 -2.93
C ASP A 238 13.80 4.59 -4.00
N ILE A 239 12.82 3.78 -3.57
CA ILE A 239 11.84 3.17 -4.46
C ILE A 239 10.87 4.23 -4.99
N GLY A 240 10.43 5.19 -4.14
CA GLY A 240 9.65 6.33 -4.56
C GLY A 240 10.32 7.14 -5.67
N GLN A 241 11.63 7.39 -5.58
CA GLN A 241 12.44 8.06 -6.61
C GLN A 241 12.47 7.24 -7.90
N LYS A 242 12.73 5.94 -7.83
CA LYS A 242 12.72 5.04 -9.00
C LYS A 242 11.34 4.99 -9.68
N ILE A 243 10.26 4.98 -8.90
CA ILE A 243 8.89 4.97 -9.45
C ILE A 243 8.53 6.35 -10.00
N ALA A 244 9.03 7.43 -9.42
CA ALA A 244 8.81 8.79 -9.88
C ALA A 244 9.48 9.07 -11.24
N THR A 245 10.43 8.26 -11.73
CA THR A 245 11.00 8.44 -13.08
C THR A 245 10.16 7.81 -14.19
N LEU A 246 9.21 6.94 -13.86
CA LEU A 246 8.34 6.31 -14.84
C LEU A 246 7.45 7.35 -15.55
N ASP A 247 6.97 7.00 -16.75
CA ASP A 247 5.83 7.66 -17.36
C ASP A 247 4.52 7.20 -16.69
N LEU A 248 3.40 7.86 -17.01
CA LEU A 248 2.11 7.55 -16.39
C LEU A 248 1.66 6.11 -16.66
N GLU A 249 2.00 5.57 -17.83
CA GLU A 249 1.55 4.26 -18.31
C GLU A 249 2.18 3.15 -17.47
N ASN A 250 3.51 3.20 -17.37
CA ASN A 250 4.31 2.30 -16.57
C ASN A 250 4.02 2.48 -15.08
N PHE A 251 3.80 3.71 -14.62
CA PHE A 251 3.38 3.98 -13.24
C PHE A 251 2.05 3.30 -12.90
N CYS A 252 1.04 3.44 -13.78
CA CYS A 252 -0.26 2.82 -13.61
C CYS A 252 -0.14 1.29 -13.50
N LEU A 253 0.55 0.68 -14.46
CA LEU A 253 0.70 -0.77 -14.47
C LEU A 253 1.48 -1.27 -13.26
N LYS A 254 2.55 -0.58 -12.87
CA LYS A 254 3.36 -0.92 -11.71
C LYS A 254 2.56 -0.84 -10.40
N LEU A 255 1.76 0.20 -10.19
CA LEU A 255 0.94 0.30 -8.99
C LEU A 255 -0.07 -0.84 -8.89
N ILE A 256 -0.69 -1.20 -10.01
CA ILE A 256 -1.65 -2.30 -10.03
C ILE A 256 -0.95 -3.63 -9.73
N LYS A 257 0.13 -3.97 -10.45
CA LYS A 257 0.82 -5.25 -10.26
C LYS A 257 1.49 -5.38 -8.89
N ASP A 258 2.12 -4.31 -8.41
CA ASP A 258 2.92 -4.41 -7.19
C ASP A 258 2.10 -4.28 -5.89
N TYR A 259 1.01 -3.52 -5.91
CA TYR A 259 0.29 -3.14 -4.68
C TYR A 259 -1.18 -3.54 -4.66
N PHE A 260 -1.86 -3.50 -5.80
CA PHE A 260 -3.33 -3.59 -5.86
C PHE A 260 -3.85 -4.76 -6.68
N GLN A 261 -2.99 -5.74 -6.99
CA GLN A 261 -3.33 -6.90 -7.81
C GLN A 261 -4.56 -7.61 -7.25
N ASP A 262 -4.55 -7.97 -5.97
CA ASP A 262 -5.64 -8.71 -5.32
C ASP A 262 -6.99 -7.96 -5.39
N ILE A 263 -6.99 -6.63 -5.27
CA ILE A 263 -8.21 -5.84 -5.42
C ILE A 263 -8.75 -5.93 -6.85
N VAL A 264 -7.87 -5.77 -7.84
CA VAL A 264 -8.24 -5.85 -9.26
C VAL A 264 -8.71 -7.26 -9.63
N GLU A 265 -8.04 -8.31 -9.14
CA GLU A 265 -8.45 -9.71 -9.35
C GLU A 265 -9.87 -9.96 -8.81
N VAL A 266 -10.16 -9.51 -7.59
CA VAL A 266 -11.49 -9.67 -6.98
C VAL A 266 -12.58 -8.96 -7.78
N LEU A 267 -12.30 -7.75 -8.29
CA LEU A 267 -13.24 -7.01 -9.11
C LEU A 267 -13.48 -7.68 -10.46
N LEU A 268 -12.42 -8.12 -11.14
CA LEU A 268 -12.55 -8.80 -12.44
C LEU A 268 -13.26 -10.14 -12.30
N PHE A 269 -12.96 -10.90 -11.24
CA PHE A 269 -13.70 -12.12 -10.89
C PHE A 269 -15.19 -11.84 -10.75
N ALA A 270 -15.57 -10.79 -9.99
CA ALA A 270 -16.97 -10.47 -9.79
C ALA A 270 -17.69 -10.10 -11.10
N LEU A 271 -17.01 -9.38 -11.99
CA LEU A 271 -17.56 -9.04 -13.31
C LEU A 271 -17.71 -10.28 -14.22
N ASP A 272 -16.73 -11.19 -14.20
CA ASP A 272 -16.77 -12.45 -14.95
C ASP A 272 -17.93 -13.36 -14.50
N GLU A 273 -18.11 -13.51 -13.18
CA GLU A 273 -19.22 -14.27 -12.59
C GLU A 273 -20.59 -13.68 -12.93
N LEU A 274 -20.71 -12.36 -12.99
CA LEU A 274 -21.94 -11.70 -13.46
C LEU A 274 -22.17 -11.97 -14.96
N GLY A 275 -21.11 -12.02 -15.77
CA GLY A 275 -21.20 -12.30 -17.21
C GLY A 275 -21.67 -13.71 -17.51
N LYS A 276 -21.12 -14.69 -16.79
CA LYS A 276 -21.57 -16.10 -16.84
C LYS A 276 -23.06 -16.22 -16.54
N LYS A 277 -23.56 -15.53 -15.49
CA LYS A 277 -24.98 -15.55 -15.12
C LYS A 277 -25.91 -14.93 -16.16
N GLN A 278 -25.43 -13.93 -16.90
CA GLN A 278 -26.22 -13.30 -17.96
C GLN A 278 -26.15 -14.03 -19.30
N ASN A 279 -25.21 -14.97 -19.47
CA ASN A 279 -24.89 -15.63 -20.75
C ASN A 279 -24.65 -14.61 -21.88
N LYS A 280 -23.97 -13.49 -21.55
CA LYS A 280 -23.68 -12.39 -22.48
C LYS A 280 -22.20 -12.01 -22.41
N LYS A 281 -21.65 -11.64 -23.57
CA LYS A 281 -20.29 -11.08 -23.70
C LYS A 281 -20.17 -9.69 -23.06
N TYR A 282 -21.29 -8.99 -22.91
CA TYR A 282 -21.41 -7.67 -22.30
C TYR A 282 -22.34 -7.76 -21.10
N LEU A 283 -21.98 -7.06 -20.02
CA LEU A 283 -22.81 -7.03 -18.82
C LEU A 283 -23.84 -5.92 -18.97
N GLU A 284 -25.10 -6.26 -18.82
CA GLU A 284 -26.19 -5.30 -18.88
C GLU A 284 -26.77 -5.04 -17.49
N LYS A 285 -27.10 -3.78 -17.22
CA LYS A 285 -27.82 -3.32 -16.04
C LYS A 285 -27.22 -3.82 -14.70
N ILE A 286 -25.89 -3.73 -14.56
CA ILE A 286 -25.17 -4.07 -13.33
C ILE A 286 -25.17 -2.91 -12.34
N SER A 287 -25.68 -3.16 -11.13
CA SER A 287 -25.50 -2.27 -9.97
C SER A 287 -24.21 -2.60 -9.22
N TYR A 288 -23.66 -1.63 -8.48
CA TYR A 288 -22.53 -1.91 -7.59
C TYR A 288 -22.90 -2.87 -6.45
N ASN A 289 -24.17 -2.90 -6.01
CA ASN A 289 -24.65 -3.90 -5.04
C ASN A 289 -24.47 -5.32 -5.57
N GLN A 290 -24.78 -5.59 -6.84
CA GLN A 290 -24.59 -6.91 -7.44
C GLN A 290 -23.11 -7.31 -7.47
N ILE A 291 -22.21 -6.37 -7.76
CA ILE A 291 -20.76 -6.62 -7.69
C ILE A 291 -20.36 -6.96 -6.24
N VAL A 292 -20.81 -6.17 -5.27
CA VAL A 292 -20.56 -6.42 -3.84
C VAL A 292 -21.09 -7.77 -3.39
N GLU A 293 -22.29 -8.17 -3.81
CA GLU A 293 -22.87 -9.47 -3.44
C GLU A 293 -22.06 -10.64 -3.98
N VAL A 294 -21.56 -10.56 -5.21
CA VAL A 294 -20.69 -11.60 -5.78
C VAL A 294 -19.37 -11.66 -5.01
N ILE A 295 -18.76 -10.50 -4.72
CA ILE A 295 -17.54 -10.45 -3.91
C ILE A 295 -17.80 -11.03 -2.53
N LYS A 296 -18.85 -10.61 -1.83
CA LYS A 296 -19.16 -11.14 -0.49
C LYS A 296 -19.33 -12.65 -0.49
N LYS A 297 -19.99 -13.23 -1.50
CA LYS A 297 -20.18 -14.69 -1.61
C LYS A 297 -18.86 -15.45 -1.72
N GLU A 298 -17.87 -14.90 -2.43
CA GLU A 298 -16.51 -15.46 -2.52
C GLU A 298 -15.77 -15.44 -1.18
N PHE A 299 -16.17 -14.57 -0.26
CA PHE A 299 -15.51 -14.35 1.03
C PHE A 299 -16.45 -14.65 2.22
N ASP A 300 -17.21 -15.73 2.13
CA ASP A 300 -18.10 -16.23 3.21
C ASP A 300 -19.10 -15.18 3.74
N ASN A 301 -19.62 -14.36 2.82
CA ASN A 301 -20.53 -13.24 3.09
C ASN A 301 -19.94 -12.13 4.00
N GLN A 302 -18.62 -12.08 4.17
CA GLN A 302 -17.94 -11.03 4.92
C GLN A 302 -17.64 -9.81 4.04
N ASP A 303 -17.63 -8.63 4.67
CA ASP A 303 -17.20 -7.39 4.01
C ASP A 303 -15.68 -7.36 3.85
N ILE A 304 -15.20 -6.82 2.73
CA ILE A 304 -13.78 -6.55 2.51
C ILE A 304 -13.48 -5.10 2.86
N LEU A 305 -12.51 -4.91 3.76
CA LEU A 305 -12.05 -3.61 4.21
C LEU A 305 -11.58 -2.75 3.02
N PHE A 306 -12.07 -1.51 2.94
CA PHE A 306 -11.76 -0.57 1.87
C PHE A 306 -12.15 -1.03 0.46
N LEU A 307 -13.11 -1.96 0.36
CA LEU A 307 -13.67 -2.39 -0.91
C LEU A 307 -15.20 -2.47 -0.86
N THR A 308 -15.78 -3.37 -0.04
CA THR A 308 -17.24 -3.53 0.04
C THR A 308 -17.88 -2.80 1.22
N ASP A 309 -17.05 -2.29 2.14
CA ASP A 309 -17.44 -1.99 3.51
C ASP A 309 -17.99 -0.58 3.77
N SER A 310 -18.31 0.17 2.70
CA SER A 310 -18.71 1.57 2.73
C SER A 310 -19.77 1.88 1.67
N GLN A 311 -20.90 1.17 1.70
CA GLN A 311 -22.06 1.40 0.82
C GLN A 311 -21.67 1.64 -0.66
N ASN A 312 -20.82 0.76 -1.20
CA ASN A 312 -20.28 0.81 -2.56
C ASN A 312 -19.34 1.98 -2.92
N ARG A 313 -18.98 2.87 -1.98
CA ARG A 313 -18.07 4.00 -2.25
C ARG A 313 -16.76 3.52 -2.87
N TYR A 314 -16.09 2.55 -2.23
CA TYR A 314 -14.79 2.06 -2.70
C TYR A 314 -14.91 1.26 -4.00
N ILE A 315 -15.96 0.45 -4.18
CA ILE A 315 -16.28 -0.17 -5.47
C ILE A 315 -16.39 0.89 -6.56
N SER A 316 -17.13 1.98 -6.32
CA SER A 316 -17.26 3.06 -7.30
C SER A 316 -15.91 3.69 -7.65
N SER A 317 -15.06 3.97 -6.66
CA SER A 317 -13.72 4.52 -6.88
C SER A 317 -12.85 3.56 -7.70
N TRP A 318 -12.82 2.27 -7.36
CA TRP A 318 -12.05 1.27 -8.10
C TRP A 318 -12.57 0.99 -9.51
N MET A 319 -13.89 0.88 -9.68
CA MET A 319 -14.53 0.75 -10.99
C MET A 319 -14.22 1.96 -11.88
N ASN A 320 -14.14 3.14 -11.29
CA ASN A 320 -13.66 4.33 -11.95
C ASN A 320 -12.16 4.20 -12.32
N VAL A 321 -11.28 3.69 -11.46
CA VAL A 321 -9.86 3.42 -11.77
C VAL A 321 -9.73 2.48 -12.96
N LEU A 322 -10.40 1.32 -12.91
CA LEU A 322 -10.45 0.34 -14.01
C LEU A 322 -10.88 0.97 -15.34
N LYS A 323 -11.86 1.89 -15.29
CA LYS A 323 -12.36 2.60 -16.46
C LYS A 323 -11.44 3.72 -16.96
N LYS A 324 -11.19 4.76 -16.15
CA LYS A 324 -10.53 5.98 -16.66
C LYS A 324 -9.00 5.98 -16.55
N ASP A 325 -8.40 5.16 -15.69
CA ASP A 325 -6.93 5.12 -15.53
C ASP A 325 -6.36 3.93 -16.28
N LEU A 326 -7.03 2.76 -16.21
CA LEU A 326 -6.58 1.59 -16.95
C LEU A 326 -7.24 1.51 -18.33
N GLY A 327 -8.54 1.80 -18.45
CA GLY A 327 -9.26 1.60 -19.71
C GLY A 327 -9.59 0.13 -19.98
N CYS A 328 -9.47 -0.73 -18.96
CA CYS A 328 -9.74 -2.17 -19.06
C CYS A 328 -11.23 -2.50 -19.04
N ILE A 329 -12.07 -1.56 -18.61
CA ILE A 329 -13.52 -1.63 -18.72
C ILE A 329 -14.10 -0.33 -19.28
N ASN A 330 -15.35 -0.36 -19.73
CA ASN A 330 -16.12 0.82 -20.11
C ASN A 330 -17.54 0.76 -19.54
N PHE A 331 -18.13 1.94 -19.28
CA PHE A 331 -19.56 2.04 -18.95
C PHE A 331 -20.30 2.62 -20.15
N LEU A 332 -21.24 1.86 -20.69
CA LEU A 332 -22.06 2.27 -21.83
C LEU A 332 -23.25 3.13 -21.40
N SER A 333 -23.82 2.87 -20.20
CA SER A 333 -24.88 3.69 -19.61
C SER A 333 -24.36 4.72 -18.58
N LYS A 334 -24.92 5.93 -18.62
CA LYS A 334 -24.46 7.06 -17.79
C LYS A 334 -25.08 7.11 -16.38
N ARG A 335 -26.31 6.64 -16.17
CA ARG A 335 -27.04 6.73 -14.88
C ARG A 335 -27.69 5.40 -14.46
N GLY A 336 -27.77 5.17 -13.15
CA GLY A 336 -28.36 3.96 -12.58
C GLY A 336 -27.50 2.72 -12.80
N ASN A 337 -28.16 1.62 -13.15
CA ASN A 337 -27.51 0.37 -13.49
C ASN A 337 -26.57 0.55 -14.70
N LYS A 338 -25.36 0.01 -14.58
CA LYS A 338 -24.26 0.16 -15.53
C LYS A 338 -24.28 -0.99 -16.53
N ASP A 339 -24.27 -0.63 -17.80
CA ASP A 339 -23.86 -1.57 -18.85
C ASP A 339 -22.33 -1.54 -18.91
N ILE A 340 -21.69 -2.67 -18.66
CA ILE A 340 -20.24 -2.78 -18.50
C ILE A 340 -19.66 -3.65 -19.63
N GLU A 341 -18.73 -3.08 -20.36
CA GLU A 341 -17.89 -3.79 -21.32
C GLU A 341 -16.52 -4.06 -20.68
N ILE A 342 -16.09 -5.32 -20.63
CA ILE A 342 -14.73 -5.70 -20.25
C ILE A 342 -13.89 -5.76 -21.54
N LYS A 343 -12.87 -4.91 -21.62
CA LYS A 343 -12.02 -4.79 -22.82
C LYS A 343 -10.82 -5.72 -22.78
N TYR A 344 -10.18 -5.81 -21.62
CA TYR A 344 -9.00 -6.66 -21.41
C TYR A 344 -8.73 -6.86 -19.90
N ASN A 345 -7.87 -7.82 -19.56
CA ASN A 345 -7.38 -8.03 -18.19
C ASN A 345 -6.02 -7.31 -17.99
N PRO A 346 -5.92 -6.28 -17.14
CA PRO A 346 -4.68 -5.52 -16.91
C PRO A 346 -3.61 -6.31 -16.13
N LEU A 347 -3.94 -7.49 -15.59
CA LEU A 347 -3.03 -8.38 -14.88
C LEU A 347 -2.46 -9.49 -15.78
N SER A 348 -2.87 -9.55 -17.05
CA SER A 348 -2.34 -10.54 -18.00
C SER A 348 -0.89 -10.23 -18.37
N ASN A 349 0.02 -11.19 -18.18
CA ASN A 349 1.43 -11.03 -18.53
C ASN A 349 1.72 -11.28 -20.03
N PHE A 350 0.79 -11.88 -20.77
CA PHE A 350 1.03 -12.27 -22.17
C PHE A 350 1.00 -11.09 -23.16
N GLN A 351 0.61 -9.89 -22.73
CA GLN A 351 0.40 -8.73 -23.62
C GLN A 351 0.73 -7.39 -22.92
N GLU A 352 1.80 -7.35 -22.11
CA GLU A 352 2.15 -6.16 -21.33
C GLU A 352 2.29 -4.88 -22.17
N SER A 353 2.96 -4.94 -23.32
CA SER A 353 3.07 -3.80 -24.25
C SER A 353 1.71 -3.28 -24.72
N LYS A 354 0.78 -4.18 -25.05
CA LYS A 354 -0.58 -3.82 -25.46
C LYS A 354 -1.39 -3.23 -24.31
N ILE A 355 -1.15 -3.68 -23.08
CA ILE A 355 -1.75 -3.09 -21.87
C ILE A 355 -1.26 -1.65 -21.71
N LEU A 356 0.04 -1.42 -21.82
CA LEU A 356 0.63 -0.08 -21.77
C LEU A 356 0.06 0.82 -22.86
N ASP A 357 -0.03 0.35 -24.11
CA ASP A 357 -0.65 1.09 -25.21
C ASP A 357 -2.10 1.49 -24.92
N ASN A 358 -2.88 0.59 -24.31
CA ASN A 358 -4.27 0.86 -23.93
C ASN A 358 -4.35 1.91 -22.81
N ILE A 359 -3.49 1.81 -21.80
CA ILE A 359 -3.38 2.79 -20.71
C ILE A 359 -2.99 4.15 -21.28
N LYS A 360 -2.01 4.20 -22.18
CA LYS A 360 -1.56 5.42 -22.87
C LYS A 360 -2.70 6.08 -23.63
N LYS A 361 -3.41 5.32 -24.46
CA LYS A 361 -4.58 5.81 -25.22
C LYS A 361 -5.67 6.35 -24.28
N GLN A 362 -5.94 5.62 -23.20
CA GLN A 362 -6.97 6.00 -22.21
C GLN A 362 -6.62 7.31 -21.48
N ASN A 363 -5.34 7.52 -21.16
CA ASN A 363 -4.88 8.69 -20.43
C ASN A 363 -4.37 9.82 -21.33
N LYS A 364 -4.33 9.66 -22.65
CA LYS A 364 -3.80 10.65 -23.59
C LYS A 364 -4.34 12.06 -23.32
N LYS A 365 -5.65 12.19 -23.14
CA LYS A 365 -6.28 13.48 -22.81
C LYS A 365 -5.77 14.08 -21.50
N ILE A 366 -5.60 13.26 -20.46
CA ILE A 366 -5.06 13.72 -19.16
C ILE A 366 -3.60 14.14 -19.31
N ILE A 367 -2.81 13.38 -20.07
CA ILE A 367 -1.40 13.69 -20.34
C ILE A 367 -1.29 15.03 -21.07
N ASP A 368 -1.98 15.14 -22.20
CA ASP A 368 -1.87 16.27 -23.13
C ASP A 368 -2.50 17.56 -22.57
N GLU A 369 -3.63 17.46 -21.85
CA GLU A 369 -4.36 18.65 -21.37
C GLU A 369 -4.04 19.03 -19.93
N LYS A 370 -3.50 18.10 -19.12
CA LYS A 370 -3.27 18.35 -17.68
C LYS A 370 -1.82 18.27 -17.27
N ILE A 371 -1.19 17.12 -17.52
CA ILE A 371 0.15 16.81 -16.98
C ILE A 371 1.23 17.59 -17.74
N HIS A 372 1.30 17.44 -19.08
CA HIS A 372 2.32 18.11 -19.88
C HIS A 372 2.24 19.64 -19.78
N PRO A 373 1.06 20.28 -19.93
CA PRO A 373 0.97 21.74 -19.78
C PRO A 373 1.45 22.20 -18.40
N TYR A 374 1.10 21.48 -17.33
CA TYR A 374 1.54 21.85 -15.99
C TYR A 374 3.07 21.79 -15.81
N PHE A 375 3.70 20.68 -16.22
CA PHE A 375 5.15 20.50 -16.02
C PHE A 375 6.01 21.25 -17.04
N ASN A 376 5.44 21.69 -18.17
CA ASN A 376 6.15 22.52 -19.16
C ASN A 376 6.02 24.02 -18.89
N GLU A 377 4.97 24.47 -18.19
CA GLU A 377 4.73 25.88 -17.85
C GLU A 377 5.43 26.33 -16.54
N LYS A 378 5.99 25.39 -15.76
CA LYS A 378 6.67 25.60 -14.48
C LYS A 378 8.18 25.50 -14.66
#